data_AF-A0A2V5W2S8-F1
#
_entry.id   AF-A0A2V5W2S8-F1
#
_cell.length_a   1.000
_cell.length_b   1.000
_cell.length_c   1.000
_cell.angle_alpha   90.00
_cell.angle_beta   90.00
_cell.angle_gamma   90.00
#
_symmetry.space_group_name_H-M   'P 1'
#
loop_
_entity.id
_entity.type
_entity.pdbx_description
1 polymer ?
#
loop_
_entity_poly.entity_id
_entity_poly.type
_entity_poly.pdbx_seq_one_letter_code
_entity_poly.pdbx_strand_id
1 'polypeptide(L)'
;MCLLLGAGVVVLRLPSVAQPQPASPPSKTSDPTNPIAALRAEIDQLKGKVPDQSHAMADEGYHFANLWFAGEKKNWPLAKFYLDETRSHLNWAVRIIPVRKTRAGDLELKGILDAIDNTFLSEIANSIESKNVEKFTGAYRQTIEGCYACHKAAEKPYLRPQIPQAPPQSIINFDPDARWPE
;
A
#
# COMPACT_ATOMS: atom_id res chain seq x y z
N MET A 1 25.10 -50.30 39.53
CA MET A 1 25.05 -49.07 40.36
C MET A 1 25.64 -47.93 39.54
N CYS A 2 24.80 -47.14 38.87
CA CYS A 2 25.21 -45.87 38.26
C CYS A 2 24.05 -44.90 38.52
N LEU A 3 24.29 -43.95 39.42
CA LEU A 3 23.29 -43.02 39.94
C LEU A 3 22.95 -41.95 38.89
N LEU A 4 21.65 -41.80 38.64
CA LEU A 4 21.06 -40.65 37.95
C LEU A 4 21.15 -39.42 38.88
N LEU A 5 21.90 -38.40 38.48
CA LEU A 5 21.88 -37.07 39.10
C LEU A 5 21.03 -36.15 38.24
N GLY A 6 19.80 -35.90 38.69
CA GLY A 6 18.91 -34.89 38.13
C GLY A 6 19.37 -33.49 38.56
N ALA A 7 19.77 -32.66 37.60
CA ALA A 7 19.99 -31.25 37.82
C ALA A 7 18.66 -30.51 37.68
N GLY A 8 18.09 -30.09 38.81
CA GLY A 8 16.92 -29.21 38.85
C GLY A 8 17.30 -27.81 38.36
N VAL A 9 16.71 -27.37 37.25
CA VAL A 9 16.81 -25.98 36.78
C VAL A 9 15.84 -25.14 37.61
N VAL A 10 16.37 -24.35 38.53
CA VAL A 10 15.60 -23.31 39.24
C VAL A 10 15.40 -22.14 38.27
N VAL A 11 14.18 -21.99 37.76
CA VAL A 11 13.79 -20.82 36.96
C VAL A 11 13.51 -19.66 37.92
N LEU A 12 14.47 -18.76 38.11
CA LEU A 12 14.20 -17.47 38.74
C LEU A 12 13.28 -16.66 37.83
N ARG A 13 12.01 -16.51 38.22
CA ARG A 13 11.12 -15.51 37.62
C ARG A 13 11.53 -14.12 38.12
N LEU A 14 12.17 -13.35 37.25
CA LEU A 14 12.35 -11.92 37.45
C LEU A 14 10.98 -11.23 37.38
N PRO A 15 10.64 -10.31 38.30
CA PRO A 15 9.44 -9.50 38.17
C PRO A 15 9.55 -8.62 36.92
N SER A 16 8.50 -8.65 36.10
CA SER A 16 8.37 -7.74 34.96
C SER A 16 8.32 -6.31 35.49
N VAL A 17 9.37 -5.54 35.26
CA VAL A 17 9.36 -4.09 35.48
C VAL A 17 8.50 -3.51 34.36
N ALA A 18 7.27 -3.12 34.70
CA ALA A 18 6.41 -2.36 33.80
C ALA A 18 7.17 -1.10 33.37
N GLN A 19 7.53 -1.02 32.09
CA GLN A 19 8.02 0.22 31.52
C GLN A 19 6.89 1.26 31.62
N PRO A 20 7.13 2.47 32.16
CA PRO A 20 6.14 3.52 32.16
C PRO A 20 5.77 3.83 30.70
N GLN A 21 4.48 3.68 30.37
CA GLN A 21 3.97 4.19 29.11
C GLN A 21 4.30 5.69 29.02
N PRO A 22 4.86 6.17 27.90
CA PRO A 22 4.99 7.62 27.70
C PRO A 22 3.61 8.23 27.82
N ALA A 23 3.48 9.22 28.71
CA ALA A 23 2.23 9.93 28.91
C ALA A 23 1.76 10.49 27.56
N SER A 24 0.53 10.14 27.17
CA SER A 24 -0.14 10.81 26.07
C SER A 24 -0.06 12.33 26.31
N PRO A 25 0.35 13.13 25.31
CA PRO A 25 0.34 14.58 25.48
C PRO A 25 -1.05 15.02 25.91
N PRO A 26 -1.17 16.02 26.80
CA PRO A 26 -2.47 16.47 27.27
C PRO A 26 -3.33 16.83 26.06
N SER A 27 -4.48 16.14 25.92
CA SER A 27 -5.54 16.61 25.04
C SER A 27 -5.82 18.04 25.43
N LYS A 28 -5.48 19.00 24.56
CA LYS A 28 -5.92 20.38 24.71
C LYS A 28 -7.44 20.31 24.71
N THR A 29 -8.02 20.36 25.90
CA THR A 29 -9.46 20.42 26.12
C THR A 29 -10.00 21.52 25.22
N SER A 30 -10.86 21.14 24.28
CA SER A 30 -11.65 22.03 23.44
C SER A 30 -12.18 23.17 24.30
N ASP A 31 -11.85 24.41 23.98
CA ASP A 31 -12.40 25.57 24.69
C ASP A 31 -13.92 25.61 24.41
N PRO A 32 -14.78 25.35 25.41
CA PRO A 32 -16.22 25.22 25.19
C PRO A 32 -16.86 26.55 24.78
N THR A 33 -16.13 27.67 24.88
CA THR A 33 -16.62 29.00 24.45
C THR A 33 -16.46 29.27 22.95
N ASN A 34 -15.74 28.43 22.19
CA ASN A 34 -15.69 28.54 20.73
C ASN A 34 -15.65 27.15 20.04
N PRO A 35 -16.82 26.54 19.80
CA PRO A 35 -16.93 25.22 19.18
C PRO A 35 -16.24 25.11 17.82
N ILE A 36 -16.23 26.19 17.02
CA ILE A 36 -15.59 26.19 15.70
C ILE A 36 -14.06 26.13 15.81
N ALA A 37 -13.47 26.86 16.76
CA ALA A 37 -12.04 26.79 16.99
C ALA A 37 -11.60 25.41 17.50
N ALA A 38 -12.40 24.81 18.39
CA ALA A 38 -12.18 23.45 18.86
C ALA A 38 -12.23 22.42 17.73
N LEU A 39 -13.25 22.46 16.87
CA LEU A 39 -13.37 21.58 15.71
C LEU A 39 -12.21 21.74 14.71
N ARG A 40 -11.74 22.98 14.47
CA ARG A 40 -10.56 23.22 13.62
C ARG A 40 -9.31 22.58 14.19
N ALA A 41 -9.07 22.74 15.50
CA ALA A 41 -7.93 22.13 16.17
C ALA A 41 -8.00 20.59 16.13
N GLU A 42 -9.20 20.02 16.29
CA GLU A 42 -9.41 18.58 16.16
C GLU A 42 -9.15 18.08 14.73
N ILE A 43 -9.63 18.80 13.71
CA ILE A 43 -9.35 18.48 12.30
C ILE A 43 -7.85 18.50 12.01
N ASP A 44 -7.12 19.50 12.50
CA ASP A 44 -5.67 19.61 12.31
C ASP A 44 -4.94 18.47 13.04
N GLN A 45 -5.40 18.10 14.24
CA GLN A 45 -4.88 16.95 14.96
C GLN A 45 -5.15 15.63 14.19
N LEU A 46 -6.34 15.45 13.63
CA LEU A 46 -6.70 14.26 12.86
C LEU A 46 -5.89 14.17 11.56
N LYS A 47 -5.69 15.29 10.86
CA LYS A 47 -4.80 15.35 9.68
C LYS A 47 -3.37 14.92 10.00
N GLY A 48 -2.88 15.21 11.19
CA GLY A 48 -1.58 14.75 11.66
C GLY A 48 -1.52 13.26 12.06
N LYS A 49 -2.66 12.56 12.12
CA LYS A 49 -2.75 11.13 12.50
C LYS A 49 -3.09 10.21 11.32
N VAL A 50 -3.75 10.70 10.29
CA VAL A 50 -4.11 9.89 9.12
C VAL A 50 -2.89 9.61 8.24
N PRO A 51 -2.86 8.48 7.51
CA PRO A 51 -1.77 8.20 6.60
C PRO A 51 -1.63 9.25 5.51
N ASP A 52 -0.40 9.50 5.11
CA ASP A 52 -0.08 10.41 4.01
C ASP A 52 -0.13 9.69 2.64
N GLN A 53 0.06 10.45 1.56
CA GLN A 53 0.05 9.88 0.21
C GLN A 53 1.18 8.85 0.01
N SER A 54 2.29 8.91 0.75
CA SER A 54 3.38 7.95 0.60
C SER A 54 2.97 6.55 1.09
N HIS A 55 2.16 6.48 2.15
CA HIS A 55 1.59 5.23 2.62
C HIS A 55 0.63 4.63 1.59
N ALA A 56 -0.29 5.44 1.05
CA ALA A 56 -1.19 4.98 -0.01
C ALA A 56 -0.43 4.45 -1.25
N MET A 57 0.69 5.09 -1.61
CA MET A 57 1.53 4.63 -2.72
C MET A 57 2.37 3.40 -2.38
N ALA A 58 2.72 3.17 -1.11
CA ALA A 58 3.37 1.94 -0.69
C ALA A 58 2.41 0.74 -0.80
N ASP A 59 1.15 0.94 -0.40
CA ASP A 59 0.09 -0.05 -0.52
C ASP A 59 -0.27 -0.32 -2.00
N GLU A 60 -0.37 0.73 -2.82
CA GLU A 60 -0.51 0.59 -4.27
C GLU A 60 0.62 -0.26 -4.87
N GLY A 61 1.88 0.06 -4.54
CA GLY A 61 3.04 -0.68 -5.01
C GLY A 61 3.01 -2.15 -4.57
N TYR A 62 2.50 -2.44 -3.37
CA TYR A 62 2.27 -3.79 -2.90
C TYR A 62 1.25 -4.55 -3.76
N HIS A 63 0.09 -3.95 -4.03
CA HIS A 63 -0.95 -4.59 -4.84
C HIS A 63 -0.51 -4.76 -6.30
N PHE A 64 0.09 -3.73 -6.88
CA PHE A 64 0.58 -3.77 -8.26
C PHE A 64 1.74 -4.75 -8.44
N ALA A 65 2.60 -4.93 -7.42
CA ALA A 65 3.64 -5.96 -7.47
C ALA A 65 3.05 -7.38 -7.42
N ASN A 66 2.04 -7.64 -6.57
CA ASN A 66 1.39 -8.94 -6.52
C ASN A 66 0.55 -9.25 -7.76
N LEU A 67 -0.04 -8.23 -8.39
CA LEU A 67 -0.74 -8.34 -9.67
C LEU A 67 0.12 -9.02 -10.73
N TRP A 68 1.40 -8.64 -10.84
CA TRP A 68 2.35 -9.27 -11.77
C TRP A 68 2.41 -10.78 -11.59
N PHE A 69 2.65 -11.25 -10.37
CA PHE A 69 2.79 -12.67 -10.08
C PHE A 69 1.48 -13.44 -10.28
N ALA A 70 0.34 -12.85 -9.91
CA ALA A 70 -0.96 -13.45 -10.14
C ALA A 70 -1.27 -13.61 -11.64
N GLY A 71 -0.99 -12.58 -12.45
CA GLY A 71 -1.21 -12.62 -13.90
C GLY A 71 -0.27 -13.59 -14.63
N GLU A 72 1.02 -13.60 -14.29
CA GLU A 72 2.00 -14.55 -14.86
C GLU A 72 1.64 -16.00 -14.53
N LYS A 73 1.09 -16.26 -13.34
CA LYS A 73 0.56 -17.58 -12.94
C LYS A 73 -0.83 -17.88 -13.51
N LYS A 74 -1.42 -16.97 -14.27
CA LYS A 74 -2.77 -17.09 -14.84
C LYS A 74 -3.84 -17.29 -13.77
N ASN A 75 -3.58 -16.82 -12.55
CA ASN A 75 -4.56 -16.77 -11.47
C ASN A 75 -5.44 -15.53 -11.66
N TRP A 76 -6.33 -15.59 -12.65
CA TRP A 76 -7.13 -14.46 -13.10
C TRP A 76 -8.01 -13.83 -12.03
N PRO A 77 -8.67 -14.60 -11.13
CA PRO A 77 -9.41 -14.01 -10.01
C PRO A 77 -8.51 -13.20 -9.07
N LEU A 78 -7.34 -13.74 -8.73
CA LEU A 78 -6.37 -13.04 -7.87
C LEU A 78 -5.75 -11.83 -8.57
N ALA A 79 -5.46 -11.93 -9.88
CA ALA A 79 -4.99 -10.81 -10.68
C ALA A 79 -6.06 -9.71 -10.73
N LYS A 80 -7.34 -10.06 -10.93
CA LYS A 80 -8.43 -9.07 -10.89
C LYS A 80 -8.50 -8.38 -9.53
N PHE A 81 -8.43 -9.13 -8.44
CA PHE A 81 -8.41 -8.57 -7.08
C PHE A 81 -7.29 -7.55 -6.92
N TYR A 82 -6.05 -7.90 -7.26
CA TYR A 82 -4.92 -6.97 -7.13
C TYR A 82 -4.99 -5.77 -8.08
N LEU A 83 -5.59 -5.91 -9.27
CA LEU A 83 -5.85 -4.77 -10.15
C LEU A 83 -6.88 -3.80 -9.53
N ASP A 84 -7.97 -4.33 -8.96
CA ASP A 84 -9.00 -3.52 -8.31
C ASP A 84 -8.43 -2.80 -7.06
N GLU A 85 -7.60 -3.48 -6.26
CA GLU A 85 -6.88 -2.87 -5.14
C GLU A 85 -5.89 -1.79 -5.60
N THR A 86 -5.16 -2.03 -6.69
CA THR A 86 -4.27 -1.02 -7.29
C THR A 86 -5.04 0.24 -7.65
N ARG A 87 -6.19 0.11 -8.35
CA ARG A 87 -7.07 1.24 -8.69
C ARG A 87 -7.59 1.96 -7.46
N SER A 88 -8.02 1.22 -6.44
CA SER A 88 -8.51 1.77 -5.18
C SER A 88 -7.46 2.64 -4.50
N HIS A 89 -6.22 2.14 -4.40
CA HIS A 89 -5.13 2.82 -3.70
C HIS A 89 -4.56 4.01 -4.48
N LEU A 90 -4.54 3.96 -5.82
CA LEU A 90 -4.25 5.15 -6.63
C LEU A 90 -5.29 6.26 -6.42
N ASN A 91 -6.57 5.90 -6.38
CA ASN A 91 -7.64 6.85 -6.09
C ASN A 91 -7.54 7.40 -4.67
N TRP A 92 -7.20 6.57 -3.68
CA TRP A 92 -6.95 7.02 -2.32
C TRP A 92 -5.78 8.01 -2.26
N ALA A 93 -4.66 7.70 -2.92
CA ALA A 93 -3.50 8.58 -3.01
C ALA A 93 -3.90 9.97 -3.54
N VAL A 94 -4.62 10.03 -4.67
CA VAL A 94 -5.11 11.29 -5.26
C VAL A 94 -6.11 12.02 -4.35
N ARG A 95 -6.94 11.32 -3.56
CA ARG A 95 -7.82 11.98 -2.58
C ARG A 95 -7.06 12.63 -1.42
N ILE A 96 -5.95 12.04 -0.96
CA ILE A 96 -5.13 12.62 0.12
C ILE A 96 -4.47 13.92 -0.36
N ILE A 97 -3.87 13.92 -1.55
CA ILE A 97 -3.25 15.10 -2.16
C ILE A 97 -3.72 15.22 -3.62
N PRO A 98 -4.85 15.89 -3.88
CA PRO A 98 -5.37 16.04 -5.24
C PRO A 98 -4.54 16.98 -6.10
N VAL A 99 -3.93 17.99 -5.46
CA VAL A 99 -3.11 19.02 -6.10
C VAL A 99 -1.70 19.00 -5.52
N ARG A 100 -0.70 18.80 -6.36
CA ARG A 100 0.71 18.90 -5.98
C ARG A 100 1.25 20.27 -6.39
N LYS A 101 2.05 20.89 -5.51
CA LYS A 101 2.85 22.06 -5.87
C LYS A 101 4.11 21.59 -6.56
N THR A 102 4.34 22.08 -7.77
CA THR A 102 5.53 21.78 -8.57
C THR A 102 6.23 23.08 -8.98
N ARG A 103 7.43 22.99 -9.56
CA ARG A 103 8.11 24.17 -10.11
C ARG A 103 7.31 24.90 -11.19
N ALA A 104 6.43 24.18 -11.91
CA ALA A 104 5.62 24.69 -13.01
C ALA A 104 4.26 25.24 -12.54
N GLY A 105 3.97 25.19 -11.24
CA GLY A 105 2.70 25.55 -10.65
C GLY A 105 1.93 24.36 -10.09
N ASP A 106 0.62 24.53 -9.99
CA ASP A 106 -0.30 23.53 -9.44
C ASP A 106 -0.52 22.39 -10.43
N LEU A 107 -0.33 21.16 -9.96
CA LEU A 107 -0.55 19.94 -10.73
C LEU A 107 -1.75 19.19 -10.17
N GLU A 108 -2.85 19.18 -10.93
CA GLU A 108 -4.03 18.36 -10.65
C GLU A 108 -3.75 16.89 -10.98
N LEU A 109 -3.69 16.03 -9.97
CA LEU A 109 -3.33 14.62 -10.17
C LEU A 109 -4.47 13.79 -10.76
N LYS A 110 -5.73 14.20 -10.57
CA LYS A 110 -6.87 13.38 -11.00
C LYS A 110 -6.90 13.17 -12.51
N GLY A 111 -6.62 14.20 -13.31
CA GLY A 111 -6.57 14.04 -14.77
C GLY A 111 -5.48 13.07 -15.23
N ILE A 112 -4.33 13.05 -14.54
CA ILE A 112 -3.25 12.10 -14.82
C ILE A 112 -3.66 10.68 -14.46
N LEU A 113 -4.27 10.49 -13.27
CA LEU A 113 -4.78 9.19 -12.86
C LEU A 113 -5.86 8.67 -13.81
N ASP A 114 -6.82 9.51 -14.19
CA ASP A 114 -7.88 9.14 -15.13
C ASP A 114 -7.28 8.69 -16.48
N ALA A 115 -6.22 9.36 -16.96
CA ALA A 115 -5.53 8.94 -18.18
C ALA A 115 -4.83 7.59 -18.01
N ILE A 116 -4.17 7.34 -16.87
CA ILE A 116 -3.52 6.06 -16.57
C ILE A 116 -4.56 4.93 -16.47
N ASP A 117 -5.69 5.19 -15.84
CA ASP A 117 -6.72 4.17 -15.63
C ASP A 117 -7.43 3.80 -16.94
N ASN A 118 -7.85 4.80 -17.70
CA ASN A 118 -8.59 4.62 -18.96
C ASN A 118 -7.73 4.07 -20.10
N THR A 119 -6.41 4.06 -19.95
CA THR A 119 -5.49 3.49 -20.94
C THR A 119 -4.83 2.23 -20.38
N PHE A 120 -3.83 2.38 -19.54
CA PHE A 120 -2.94 1.29 -19.13
C PHE A 120 -3.62 0.27 -18.21
N LEU A 121 -4.32 0.70 -17.16
CA LEU A 121 -5.01 -0.24 -16.26
C LEU A 121 -6.20 -0.92 -16.92
N SER A 122 -6.85 -0.24 -17.85
CA SER A 122 -7.91 -0.81 -18.69
C SER A 122 -7.39 -1.90 -19.63
N GLU A 123 -6.19 -1.74 -20.21
CA GLU A 123 -5.57 -2.81 -20.99
C GLU A 123 -5.18 -4.03 -20.13
N ILE A 124 -4.73 -3.81 -18.88
CA ILE A 124 -4.57 -4.92 -17.94
C ILE A 124 -5.91 -5.61 -17.69
N ALA A 125 -6.98 -4.85 -17.41
CA ALA A 125 -8.32 -5.42 -17.19
C ALA A 125 -8.78 -6.28 -18.38
N ASN A 126 -8.67 -5.75 -19.61
CA ASN A 126 -9.00 -6.44 -20.84
C ASN A 126 -8.19 -7.74 -21.02
N SER A 127 -6.90 -7.72 -20.64
CA SER A 127 -6.04 -8.90 -20.70
C SER A 127 -6.42 -9.98 -19.68
N ILE A 128 -6.85 -9.58 -18.47
CA ILE A 128 -7.35 -10.50 -17.43
C ILE A 128 -8.68 -11.12 -17.86
N GLU A 129 -9.60 -10.32 -18.39
CA GLU A 129 -10.90 -10.79 -18.89
C GLU A 129 -10.74 -11.77 -20.05
N SER A 130 -9.85 -11.46 -20.99
CA SER A 130 -9.51 -12.36 -22.11
C SER A 130 -8.56 -13.50 -21.73
N LYS A 131 -8.12 -13.56 -20.47
CA LYS A 131 -7.19 -14.59 -19.93
C LYS A 131 -5.93 -14.75 -20.78
N ASN A 132 -5.42 -13.64 -21.32
CA ASN A 132 -4.31 -13.63 -22.25
C ASN A 132 -3.04 -13.13 -21.56
N VAL A 133 -2.15 -14.08 -21.20
CA VAL A 133 -0.92 -13.78 -20.47
C VAL A 133 0.03 -12.89 -21.26
N GLU A 134 0.16 -13.07 -22.58
CA GLU A 134 1.06 -12.25 -23.40
C GLU A 134 0.60 -10.79 -23.44
N LYS A 135 -0.70 -10.57 -23.63
CA LYS A 135 -1.31 -9.23 -23.54
C LYS A 135 -1.16 -8.64 -22.15
N PHE A 136 -1.36 -9.45 -21.10
CA PHE A 136 -1.19 -9.02 -19.72
C PHE A 136 0.24 -8.55 -19.44
N THR A 137 1.24 -9.34 -19.82
CA THR A 137 2.66 -9.00 -19.63
C THR A 137 3.01 -7.70 -20.37
N GLY A 138 2.50 -7.52 -21.58
CA GLY A 138 2.67 -6.29 -22.36
C GLY A 138 2.02 -5.08 -21.70
N ALA A 139 0.75 -5.19 -21.32
CA ALA A 139 -0.01 -4.14 -20.65
C ALA A 139 0.62 -3.75 -19.30
N TYR A 140 1.07 -4.72 -18.51
CA TYR A 140 1.75 -4.46 -17.23
C TYR A 140 3.03 -3.61 -17.41
N ARG A 141 3.84 -3.94 -18.42
CA ARG A 141 5.05 -3.16 -18.77
C ARG A 141 4.72 -1.72 -19.16
N GLN A 142 3.67 -1.53 -19.96
CA GLN A 142 3.22 -0.20 -20.36
C GLN A 142 2.66 0.59 -19.15
N THR A 143 1.95 -0.07 -18.24
CA THR A 143 1.47 0.57 -17.00
C THR A 143 2.62 1.09 -16.14
N ILE A 144 3.76 0.39 -16.05
CA ILE A 144 4.96 0.91 -15.35
C ILE A 144 5.41 2.26 -15.95
N GLU A 145 5.35 2.42 -17.26
CA GLU A 145 5.67 3.70 -17.92
C GLU A 145 4.67 4.79 -17.53
N GLY A 146 3.39 4.45 -17.46
CA GLY A 146 2.32 5.31 -16.94
C GLY A 146 2.55 5.75 -15.49
N CYS A 147 2.86 4.80 -14.60
CA CYS A 147 3.21 5.09 -13.20
C CYS A 147 4.41 6.04 -13.11
N TYR A 148 5.45 5.80 -13.92
CA TYR A 148 6.61 6.67 -13.96
C TYR A 148 6.30 8.07 -14.52
N ALA A 149 5.37 8.18 -15.48
CA ALA A 149 4.94 9.48 -16.00
C ALA A 149 4.29 10.34 -14.90
N CYS A 150 3.40 9.77 -14.09
CA CYS A 150 2.81 10.46 -12.94
C CYS A 150 3.88 10.90 -11.93
N HIS A 151 4.83 10.01 -11.59
CA HIS A 151 5.91 10.33 -10.66
C HIS A 151 6.80 11.47 -11.17
N LYS A 152 7.14 11.48 -12.47
CA LYS A 152 7.90 12.57 -13.08
C LYS A 152 7.13 13.89 -13.07
N ALA A 153 5.84 13.86 -13.41
CA ALA A 153 4.99 15.05 -13.38
C ALA A 153 4.94 15.65 -11.97
N ALA A 154 4.83 14.81 -10.94
CA ALA A 154 4.88 15.20 -9.54
C ALA A 154 6.30 15.49 -9.01
N GLU A 155 7.30 15.66 -9.88
CA GLU A 155 8.70 15.98 -9.57
C GLU A 155 9.40 14.96 -8.67
N LYS A 156 9.04 13.68 -8.80
CA LYS A 156 9.65 12.54 -8.09
C LYS A 156 10.31 11.56 -9.06
N PRO A 157 11.24 12.00 -9.93
CA PRO A 157 11.83 11.14 -10.95
C PRO A 157 12.69 9.99 -10.39
N TYR A 158 13.06 10.07 -9.11
CA TYR A 158 13.77 9.02 -8.38
C TYR A 158 12.87 7.82 -8.00
N LEU A 159 11.54 7.98 -8.03
CA LEU A 159 10.58 6.89 -7.85
C LEU A 159 10.33 6.22 -9.20
N ARG A 160 11.15 5.22 -9.52
CA ARG A 160 11.17 4.56 -10.83
C ARG A 160 10.69 3.11 -10.69
N PRO A 161 9.42 2.80 -10.99
CA PRO A 161 8.92 1.44 -10.88
C PRO A 161 9.62 0.51 -11.88
N GLN A 162 9.72 -0.76 -11.51
CA GLN A 162 10.29 -1.82 -12.33
C GLN A 162 9.44 -3.08 -12.14
N ILE A 163 9.62 -4.06 -13.03
CA ILE A 163 9.00 -5.37 -12.84
C ILE A 163 9.59 -6.00 -11.57
N PRO A 164 8.75 -6.45 -10.62
CA PRO A 164 9.24 -7.07 -9.40
C PRO A 164 9.90 -8.42 -9.72
N GLN A 165 11.02 -8.70 -9.06
CA GLN A 165 11.75 -9.97 -9.20
C GLN A 165 11.33 -11.01 -8.16
N ALA A 166 10.67 -10.57 -7.09
CA ALA A 166 10.06 -11.41 -6.06
C ALA A 166 8.77 -10.75 -5.52
N PRO A 167 7.81 -11.54 -5.02
CA PRO A 167 6.63 -10.99 -4.34
C PRO A 167 7.03 -10.15 -3.12
N PRO A 168 6.29 -9.07 -2.81
CA PRO A 168 6.56 -8.24 -1.62
C PRO A 168 6.33 -9.00 -0.31
N GLN A 169 5.55 -10.08 -0.33
CA GLN A 169 5.37 -11.02 0.78
C GLN A 169 5.19 -12.45 0.26
N SER A 170 5.52 -13.44 1.09
CA SER A 170 5.51 -14.85 0.72
C SER A 170 4.31 -15.64 1.27
N ILE A 171 3.30 -14.96 1.82
CA ILE A 171 2.16 -15.63 2.50
C ILE A 171 1.05 -16.05 1.53
N ILE A 172 0.96 -15.43 0.35
CA ILE A 172 -0.05 -15.75 -0.67
C ILE A 172 0.55 -16.69 -1.70
N ASN A 173 -0.12 -17.82 -1.92
CA ASN A 173 0.19 -18.71 -3.03
C ASN A 173 -0.50 -18.20 -4.31
N PHE A 174 0.28 -17.99 -5.38
CA PHE A 174 -0.24 -17.50 -6.66
C PHE A 174 -0.71 -18.62 -7.59
N ASP A 175 -0.44 -19.88 -7.28
CA ASP A 175 -0.90 -21.02 -8.07
C ASP A 175 -2.44 -21.07 -8.06
N PRO A 176 -3.12 -20.98 -9.23
CA PRO A 176 -4.58 -21.04 -9.30
C PRO A 176 -5.16 -22.39 -8.84
N ASP A 177 -4.33 -23.45 -8.82
CA ASP A 177 -4.73 -24.80 -8.43
C ASP A 177 -4.28 -25.15 -6.99
N ALA A 178 -3.79 -24.17 -6.22
CA ALA A 178 -3.41 -24.35 -4.82
C ALA A 178 -4.60 -24.85 -3.99
N ARG A 179 -4.38 -25.90 -3.18
CA ARG A 179 -5.42 -26.53 -2.35
C ARG A 179 -5.30 -26.24 -0.85
N TRP A 180 -4.16 -25.74 -0.39
CA TRP A 180 -3.90 -25.42 1.01
C TRP A 180 -3.65 -23.90 1.16
N PRO A 181 -4.14 -23.23 2.21
CA PRO A 181 -4.96 -23.74 3.31
C PRO A 181 -6.37 -24.15 2.88
N GLU A 182 -6.91 -25.21 3.51
CA GLU A 182 -8.27 -25.75 3.29
C GLU A 182 -9.30 -25.13 4.25
#